data_AF-A0A966S649-F1
#
_entry.id   AF-A0A966S649-F1
#
_cell.length_a   1.000
_cell.length_b   1.000
_cell.length_c   1.000
_cell.angle_alpha   90.00
_cell.angle_beta   90.00
_cell.angle_gamma   90.00
#
_symmetry.space_group_name_H-M   'P 1'
#
loop_
_entity.id
_entity.type
_entity.pdbx_description
1 polymer ?
#
loop_
_entity_poly.entity_id
_entity_poly.type
_entity_poly.pdbx_seq_one_letter_code
_entity_poly.pdbx_strand_id
1 'polypeptide(L)'
;MSELDLQKLINAAASGKRPHFFGDQDVDRLLSIVWAMASELAVTRERLDTVERLLAERALLDRAAIDAYRPDGTAAAERGQWQIEYISRLLRVLQQEVDALQRDSR
;
A
#
# COMPACT_ATOMS: atom_id res chain seq x y z
N MET A 1 25.10 2.87 10.40
CA MET A 1 23.88 2.18 10.89
C MET A 1 23.40 1.28 9.77
N SER A 2 23.12 0.00 10.05
CA SER A 2 22.70 -0.94 9.00
C SER A 2 21.21 -0.77 8.67
N GLU A 3 20.78 -1.16 7.47
CA GLU A 3 19.38 -1.14 7.03
C GLU A 3 18.45 -1.95 7.97
N LEU A 4 18.98 -3.03 8.53
CA LEU A 4 18.32 -3.87 9.54
C LEU A 4 18.08 -3.14 10.87
N ASP A 5 18.93 -2.18 11.24
CA ASP A 5 18.78 -1.40 12.49
C ASP A 5 17.69 -0.33 12.36
N LEU A 6 17.56 0.29 11.18
CA LEU A 6 16.48 1.23 10.85
C LEU A 6 15.12 0.54 10.87
N GLN A 7 15.03 -0.66 10.27
CA GLN A 7 13.81 -1.44 10.24
C GLN A 7 13.33 -1.83 11.66
N LYS A 8 14.26 -2.15 12.57
CA LYS A 8 13.92 -2.44 13.98
C LYS A 8 13.44 -1.21 14.74
N LEU A 9 14.03 -0.04 14.47
CA LEU A 9 13.67 1.20 15.14
C LEU A 9 12.28 1.70 14.70
N ILE A 10 11.98 1.60 13.40
CA ILE A 10 10.69 1.98 12.81
C ILE A 10 9.56 1.09 13.34
N ASN A 11 9.85 -0.19 13.62
CA ASN A 11 8.87 -1.15 14.14
C ASN A 11 8.85 -1.25 15.68
N ALA A 12 9.61 -0.42 16.38
CA ALA A 12 9.64 -0.44 17.84
C ALA A 12 8.26 -0.05 18.41
N ALA A 13 7.73 -0.88 19.31
CA ALA A 13 6.45 -0.60 19.95
C ALA A 13 6.54 0.67 20.80
N ALA A 14 5.56 1.56 20.69
CA ALA A 14 5.41 2.69 21.59
C ALA A 14 5.34 2.21 23.05
N SER A 15 5.94 2.95 23.98
CA SER A 15 6.10 2.55 25.38
C SER A 15 4.80 2.45 26.20
N GLY A 16 3.65 2.80 25.61
CA GLY A 16 2.33 2.75 26.26
C GLY A 16 1.48 1.55 25.83
N LYS A 17 0.52 1.14 26.68
CA LYS A 17 -0.56 0.23 26.27
C LYS A 17 -1.30 0.86 25.08
N ARG A 18 -1.41 0.14 23.96
CA ARG A 18 -2.22 0.59 22.81
C ARG A 18 -3.66 0.82 23.28
N PRO A 19 -4.22 2.02 23.11
CA PRO A 19 -5.61 2.27 23.44
C PRO A 19 -6.51 1.35 22.62
N HIS A 20 -7.49 0.74 23.28
CA HIS A 20 -8.54 -0.05 22.64
C HIS A 20 -9.81 0.78 22.64
N PHE A 21 -10.36 1.02 21.45
CA PHE A 21 -11.52 1.90 21.29
C PHE A 21 -12.80 1.11 21.00
N PHE A 22 -12.66 -0.05 20.35
CA PHE A 22 -13.78 -0.93 20.05
C PHE A 22 -13.85 -2.12 21.02
N GLY A 23 -15.02 -2.76 21.10
CA GLY A 23 -15.22 -3.97 21.91
C GLY A 23 -14.49 -5.20 21.38
N ASP A 24 -14.02 -5.15 20.13
CA ASP A 24 -13.24 -6.18 19.46
C ASP A 24 -11.87 -5.62 19.06
N GLN A 25 -10.81 -6.25 19.57
CA GLN A 25 -9.42 -5.87 19.33
C GLN A 25 -9.02 -6.02 17.85
N ASP A 26 -9.67 -6.90 17.09
CA ASP A 26 -9.39 -7.08 15.67
C ASP A 26 -9.91 -5.92 14.83
N VAL A 27 -10.96 -5.23 15.30
CA VAL A 27 -11.46 -3.99 14.67
C VAL A 27 -10.47 -2.84 14.85
N ASP A 28 -9.90 -2.67 16.05
CA ASP A 28 -8.86 -1.66 16.30
C ASP A 28 -7.61 -1.90 15.41
N ARG A 29 -7.22 -3.17 15.23
CA ARG A 29 -6.09 -3.57 14.38
C ARG A 29 -6.38 -3.29 12.92
N LEU A 30 -7.55 -3.69 12.42
CA LEU A 30 -7.96 -3.42 11.04
C LEU A 30 -7.99 -1.93 10.76
N LEU A 31 -8.58 -1.13 11.67
CA LEU A 31 -8.63 0.31 11.54
C LEU A 31 -7.22 0.92 11.50
N SER A 32 -6.30 0.45 12.35
CA SER A 32 -4.90 0.89 12.34
C SER A 32 -4.21 0.60 11.01
N ILE A 33 -4.44 -0.59 10.42
CA ILE A 33 -3.90 -0.96 9.11
C ILE A 33 -4.49 -0.09 8.00
N VAL A 34 -5.81 0.14 8.02
CA VAL A 34 -6.48 1.02 7.06
C VAL A 34 -5.94 2.44 7.13
N TRP A 35 -5.72 2.99 8.33
CA TRP A 35 -5.15 4.32 8.49
C TRP A 35 -3.71 4.41 7.99
N ALA A 36 -2.88 3.40 8.26
CA ALA A 36 -1.51 3.35 7.74
C ALA A 36 -1.53 3.34 6.20
N MET A 37 -2.33 2.49 5.58
CA MET A 37 -2.48 2.44 4.11
C MET A 37 -3.02 3.76 3.53
N ALA A 38 -4.02 4.37 4.18
CA ALA A 38 -4.60 5.63 3.73
C ALA A 38 -3.56 6.78 3.79
N SER A 39 -2.72 6.78 4.81
CA SER A 39 -1.63 7.75 4.97
C SER A 39 -0.57 7.58 3.88
N GLU A 40 -0.13 6.34 3.61
CA GLU A 40 0.80 6.05 2.51
C GLU A 40 0.21 6.41 1.13
N LEU A 41 -1.09 6.17 0.92
CA LEU A 41 -1.77 6.58 -0.30
C LEU A 41 -1.83 8.10 -0.45
N ALA A 42 -2.09 8.84 0.63
CA ALA A 42 -2.10 10.30 0.62
C ALA A 42 -0.72 10.86 0.25
N VAL A 43 0.34 10.39 0.92
CA VAL A 43 1.73 10.78 0.61
C VAL A 43 2.10 10.45 -0.85
N THR A 44 1.68 9.29 -1.34
CA THR A 44 1.92 8.90 -2.74
C THR A 44 1.22 9.86 -3.71
N ARG A 45 -0.03 10.24 -3.44
CA ARG A 45 -0.78 11.21 -4.26
C ARG A 45 -0.14 12.59 -4.25
N GLU A 46 0.33 13.07 -3.11
CA GLU A 46 1.05 14.35 -3.00
C GLU A 46 2.38 14.34 -3.77
N ARG A 47 3.13 13.23 -3.69
CA ARG A 47 4.34 13.04 -4.47
C ARG A 47 4.07 13.00 -5.97
N LEU A 48 2.99 12.34 -6.40
CA LEU A 48 2.57 12.34 -7.81
C LEU A 48 2.20 13.75 -8.28
N ASP A 49 1.38 14.51 -7.52
CA ASP A 49 1.06 15.91 -7.86
C ASP A 49 2.31 16.78 -7.97
N THR A 50 3.29 16.57 -7.08
CA THR A 50 4.59 17.27 -7.15
C THR A 50 5.32 16.95 -8.46
N VAL A 51 5.38 15.67 -8.87
CA VAL A 51 5.98 15.26 -10.14
C VAL A 51 5.25 15.89 -11.33
N GLU A 52 3.92 15.86 -11.34
CA GLU A 52 3.12 16.48 -12.40
C GLU A 52 3.40 17.97 -12.53
N ARG A 53 3.46 18.69 -11.41
CA ARG A 53 3.75 20.13 -11.39
C ARG A 53 5.15 20.45 -11.90
N LEU A 54 6.16 19.69 -11.45
CA LEU A 54 7.55 19.89 -11.89
C LEU A 54 7.73 19.60 -13.39
N LEU A 55 7.01 18.62 -13.94
CA LEU A 55 7.03 18.34 -15.37
C LEU A 55 6.30 19.42 -16.18
N ALA A 56 5.18 19.92 -15.68
CA ALA A 56 4.42 21.00 -16.31
C ALA A 56 5.20 22.33 -16.28
N GLU A 57 5.86 22.67 -15.17
CA GLU A 57 6.72 23.85 -15.05
C GLU A 57 7.85 23.85 -16.08
N ARG A 58 8.38 22.66 -16.40
CA ARG A 58 9.42 22.46 -17.42
C ARG A 58 8.87 22.34 -18.84
N ALA A 59 7.55 22.50 -19.03
CA ALA A 59 6.85 22.28 -20.29
C ALA A 59 7.11 20.90 -20.94
N LEU A 60 7.38 19.88 -20.12
CA LEU A 60 7.65 18.51 -20.57
C LEU A 60 6.37 17.66 -20.67
N LEU A 61 5.34 18.01 -19.91
CA LEU A 61 4.08 17.29 -19.83
C LEU A 61 2.95 18.26 -19.50
N ASP A 62 1.88 18.25 -20.31
CA ASP A 62 0.62 18.88 -19.91
C ASP A 62 -0.13 17.94 -18.95
N ARG A 63 -0.63 18.49 -17.84
CA ARG A 63 -1.43 17.71 -16.87
C ARG A 63 -2.68 17.12 -17.52
N ALA A 64 -3.31 17.84 -18.46
CA ALA A 64 -4.47 17.32 -19.18
C ALA A 64 -4.14 16.09 -20.03
N ALA A 65 -2.87 15.90 -20.43
CA ALA A 65 -2.43 14.72 -21.16
C ALA A 65 -2.44 13.46 -20.28
N ILE A 66 -2.28 13.59 -18.95
CA ILE A 66 -2.39 12.47 -18.01
C ILE A 66 -3.84 11.98 -17.95
N ASP A 67 -4.81 12.87 -17.82
CA ASP A 67 -6.24 12.53 -17.76
C ASP A 67 -6.74 11.96 -19.10
N ALA A 68 -6.19 12.48 -20.20
CA ALA A 68 -6.49 11.99 -21.55
C ALA A 68 -5.75 10.70 -21.90
N TYR A 69 -4.74 10.29 -21.13
CA TYR A 69 -3.92 9.12 -21.45
C TYR A 69 -4.78 7.86 -21.57
N ARG A 70 -4.56 7.11 -22.64
CA ARG A 70 -5.16 5.79 -22.85
C ARG A 70 -4.02 4.79 -22.96
N PRO A 71 -3.89 3.84 -22.01
CA PRO A 71 -2.85 2.84 -22.08
C PRO A 71 -3.05 1.99 -23.34
N ASP A 72 -1.95 1.69 -24.02
CA ASP A 72 -1.96 0.68 -25.08
C ASP A 72 -2.01 -0.74 -24.48
N GLY A 73 -2.05 -1.76 -25.35
CA GLY A 73 -2.11 -3.15 -24.91
C GLY A 73 -0.93 -3.56 -24.01
N THR A 74 0.26 -3.00 -24.26
CA THR A 74 1.48 -3.27 -23.49
C THR A 74 1.37 -2.66 -22.09
N ALA A 75 1.09 -1.37 -22.00
CA ALA A 75 0.94 -0.66 -20.73
C ALA A 75 -0.22 -1.23 -19.89
N ALA A 76 -1.30 -1.66 -20.53
CA ALA A 76 -2.40 -2.34 -19.84
C ALA A 76 -1.98 -3.69 -19.26
N ALA A 77 -1.23 -4.50 -20.02
CA ALA A 77 -0.73 -5.79 -19.56
C ALA A 77 0.27 -5.65 -18.40
N GLU A 78 1.21 -4.72 -18.49
CA GLU A 78 2.17 -4.41 -17.42
C GLU A 78 1.45 -3.98 -16.13
N ARG A 79 0.49 -3.06 -16.24
CA ARG A 79 -0.34 -2.64 -15.09
C ARG A 79 -1.15 -3.81 -14.52
N GLY A 80 -1.68 -4.67 -15.37
CA GLY A 80 -2.40 -5.87 -14.96
C GLY A 80 -1.50 -6.81 -14.14
N GLN A 81 -0.27 -7.04 -14.58
CA GLN A 81 0.71 -7.83 -13.82
C GLN A 81 1.04 -7.20 -12.47
N TRP A 82 1.33 -5.90 -12.44
CA TRP A 82 1.58 -5.17 -11.19
C TRP A 82 0.41 -5.24 -10.23
N GLN A 83 -0.82 -5.12 -10.75
CA GLN A 83 -2.03 -5.19 -9.93
C GLN A 83 -2.22 -6.59 -9.34
N ILE A 84 -2.02 -7.65 -10.13
CA ILE A 84 -2.06 -9.03 -9.65
C ILE A 84 -1.05 -9.24 -8.52
N GLU A 85 0.21 -8.87 -8.74
CA GLU A 85 1.26 -9.01 -7.72
C GLU A 85 0.95 -8.22 -6.44
N TYR A 86 0.46 -7.00 -6.59
CA TYR A 86 0.10 -6.15 -5.46
C TYR A 86 -1.05 -6.75 -4.66
N ILE A 87 -2.11 -7.21 -5.32
CA ILE A 87 -3.25 -7.89 -4.68
C ILE A 87 -2.78 -9.18 -4.01
N SER A 88 -1.93 -9.99 -4.67
CA SER A 88 -1.39 -11.21 -4.08
C SER A 88 -0.58 -10.94 -2.81
N ARG A 89 0.17 -9.83 -2.74
CA ARG A 89 0.90 -9.43 -1.52
C ARG A 89 -0.05 -9.01 -0.41
N LEU A 90 -1.12 -8.27 -0.71
CA LEU A 90 -2.13 -7.88 0.27
C LEU A 90 -2.94 -9.08 0.79
N LEU A 91 -3.35 -9.99 -0.08
CA LEU A 91 -4.20 -11.14 0.27
C LEU A 91 -3.44 -12.35 0.79
N ARG A 92 -2.11 -12.28 0.88
CA ARG A 92 -1.27 -13.41 1.33
C ARG A 92 -1.68 -13.95 2.70
N VAL A 93 -2.14 -13.09 3.61
CA VAL A 93 -2.60 -13.50 4.95
C VAL A 93 -3.81 -14.44 4.85
N LEU A 94 -4.80 -14.12 4.00
CA LEU A 94 -5.98 -14.96 3.81
C LEU A 94 -5.64 -16.30 3.12
N GLN A 95 -4.70 -16.29 2.18
CA GLN A 95 -4.23 -17.52 1.53
C GLN A 95 -3.59 -18.48 2.55
N GLN A 96 -2.82 -17.95 3.50
CA GLN A 96 -2.18 -18.74 4.54
C GLN A 96 -3.20 -19.38 5.51
N GLU A 97 -4.29 -18.67 5.81
CA GLU A 97 -5.39 -19.19 6.62
C GLU A 97 -6.16 -20.32 5.91
N VAL A 98 -6.44 -20.15 4.61
CA VAL A 98 -7.06 -21.20 3.78
C VAL A 98 -6.18 -22.46 3.73
N ASP A 99 -4.87 -22.28 3.52
CA ASP A 99 -3.92 -23.40 3.46
C ASP A 99 -3.78 -24.13 4.81
N ALA A 100 -3.93 -23.42 5.94
CA ALA A 100 -3.91 -24.03 7.27
C ALA A 100 -5.17 -24.87 7.52
N LEU A 101 -6.34 -24.34 7.19
CA LEU A 101 -7.63 -25.06 7.30
C LEU A 101 -7.65 -26.33 6.44
N GLN A 102 -7.07 -26.29 5.24
CA GLN A 102 -6.96 -27.46 4.36
C GLN A 102 -5.98 -28.53 4.89
N ARG A 103 -4.96 -28.14 5.66
CA ARG A 103 -4.03 -29.09 6.30
C ARG A 103 -4.64 -29.76 7.52
N ASP A 104 -5.41 -29.03 8.32
CA ASP A 104 -6.10 -29.58 9.51
C ASP A 104 -7.29 -30.48 9.16
N SER A 105 -7.82 -30.36 7.94
CA SER A 105 -8.90 -31.21 7.42
C SER A 105 -8.41 -32.52 6.76
N ARG A 106 -7.11 -32.85 6.87
CA ARG A 106 -6.48 -34.03 6.26
C ARG A 106 -5.97 -35.04 7.27
#